data_AF-A0A2T4MYR8-F1
#
_entry.id   AF-A0A2T4MYR8-F1
#
_cell.length_a   1.000
_cell.length_b   1.000
_cell.length_c   1.000
_cell.angle_alpha   90.00
_cell.angle_beta   90.00
_cell.angle_gamma   90.00
#
_symmetry.space_group_name_H-M   'P 1'
#
loop_
_entity.id
_entity.type
_entity.pdbx_description
1 polymer ?
#
loop_
_entity_poly.entity_id
_entity_poly.type
_entity_poly.pdbx_seq_one_letter_code
_entity_poly.pdbx_strand_id
1 'polypeptide(L)'
;MQQRGFTLLELLVVLTLIGMIAAVVGPRFLEMADKLRHRNDWQTVQQAINELPFTVRQRGVQVVLGSHTDDIPLPQGWQLKAPQPIYYLANGICLGGELQILAGGVIKQSIQLESPYCQWQGIP
;
A
#
# COMPACT_ATOMS: atom_id res chain seq x y z
N MET A 1 -50.69 -32.35 10.25
CA MET A 1 -49.68 -31.34 9.87
C MET A 1 -49.04 -31.80 8.55
N GLN A 2 -49.51 -31.32 7.40
CA GLN A 2 -48.91 -31.67 6.10
C GLN A 2 -47.53 -31.01 5.97
N GLN A 3 -46.47 -31.81 5.96
CA GLN A 3 -45.15 -31.38 5.52
C GLN A 3 -45.18 -31.26 3.98
N ARG A 4 -45.15 -30.03 3.47
CA ARG A 4 -44.93 -29.78 2.03
C ARG A 4 -43.44 -30.01 1.76
N GLY A 5 -43.12 -31.13 1.10
CA GLY A 5 -41.77 -31.40 0.61
C GLY A 5 -41.50 -30.61 -0.66
N PHE A 6 -40.29 -30.04 -0.77
CA PHE A 6 -39.83 -29.38 -1.98
C PHE A 6 -39.68 -30.41 -3.11
N THR A 7 -40.11 -30.04 -4.33
CA THR A 7 -39.94 -30.93 -5.50
C THR A 7 -38.49 -30.86 -6.02
N LEU A 8 -38.02 -31.93 -6.67
CA LEU A 8 -36.68 -31.93 -7.29
C LEU A 8 -36.52 -30.80 -8.32
N LEU A 9 -37.60 -30.48 -9.05
CA LEU A 9 -37.62 -29.41 -10.04
C LEU A 9 -37.50 -28.03 -9.38
N GLU A 10 -38.19 -27.81 -8.27
CA GLU A 10 -38.13 -26.57 -7.50
C GLU A 10 -36.72 -26.31 -6.95
N LEU A 11 -36.07 -27.35 -6.41
CA LEU A 11 -34.68 -27.24 -5.96
C LEU A 11 -33.72 -26.92 -7.12
N LEU A 12 -33.92 -27.54 -8.28
CA LEU A 12 -33.09 -27.26 -9.46
C LEU A 12 -33.25 -25.81 -9.91
N VAL A 13 -34.49 -25.30 -9.99
CA VAL A 13 -34.77 -23.92 -10.38
C VAL A 13 -34.19 -22.92 -9.38
N VAL A 14 -34.26 -23.19 -8.08
CA VAL A 14 -33.65 -22.32 -7.06
C VAL A 14 -32.13 -22.30 -7.21
N LEU A 15 -31.50 -23.45 -7.39
CA LEU A 15 -30.05 -23.51 -7.57
C LEU A 15 -29.59 -22.83 -8.86
N THR A 16 -30.34 -22.94 -9.96
CA THR A 16 -30.01 -22.22 -11.21
C THR A 16 -30.18 -20.71 -11.06
N LEU A 17 -31.23 -20.24 -10.37
CA LEU A 17 -31.42 -18.82 -10.07
C LEU A 17 -30.30 -18.28 -9.17
N ILE A 18 -29.93 -18.99 -8.11
CA ILE A 18 -28.81 -18.59 -7.23
C ILE A 18 -27.51 -18.56 -8.01
N GLY A 19 -27.23 -19.55 -8.86
CA GLY A 19 -26.04 -19.58 -9.71
C GLY A 19 -25.97 -18.40 -10.68
N MET A 20 -27.09 -18.03 -11.29
CA MET A 20 -27.18 -16.88 -12.20
C MET A 20 -26.94 -15.55 -11.46
N ILE A 21 -27.52 -15.39 -10.27
CA ILE A 21 -27.28 -14.20 -9.43
C ILE A 21 -25.82 -14.14 -8.98
N ALA A 22 -25.26 -15.26 -8.51
CA ALA A 22 -23.87 -15.34 -8.07
C ALA A 22 -22.87 -15.01 -9.20
N ALA A 23 -23.15 -15.45 -10.43
CA ALA A 23 -22.32 -15.14 -11.60
C ALA A 23 -22.25 -13.63 -11.89
N VAL A 24 -23.34 -12.89 -11.67
CA VAL A 24 -23.39 -11.43 -11.89
C VAL A 24 -22.72 -10.67 -10.74
N VAL A 25 -22.84 -11.17 -9.51
CA VAL A 25 -22.34 -10.48 -8.30
C VAL A 25 -20.85 -10.78 -8.03
N GLY A 26 -20.37 -11.98 -8.37
CA GLY A 26 -19.00 -12.44 -8.17
C GLY A 26 -17.89 -11.46 -8.60
N PRO A 27 -17.88 -10.90 -9.83
CA PRO A 27 -16.79 -10.02 -10.26
C PRO A 27 -16.67 -8.75 -9.43
N ARG A 28 -17.78 -8.21 -8.90
CA ARG A 28 -17.77 -6.98 -8.09
C ARG A 28 -17.05 -7.16 -6.75
N PHE A 29 -17.08 -8.36 -6.17
CA PHE A 29 -16.36 -8.66 -4.94
C PHE A 29 -14.85 -8.71 -5.14
N LEU A 30 -14.38 -9.18 -6.30
CA LEU A 30 -12.96 -9.19 -6.65
C LEU A 30 -12.42 -7.77 -6.81
N GLU A 31 -13.15 -6.90 -7.52
CA GLU A 31 -12.76 -5.50 -7.70
C GLU A 31 -12.68 -4.71 -6.37
N MET A 32 -13.52 -5.03 -5.40
CA MET A 32 -13.47 -4.41 -4.08
C MET A 32 -12.23 -4.85 -3.28
N ALA A 33 -11.85 -6.13 -3.36
CA ALA A 33 -10.65 -6.65 -2.71
C ALA A 33 -9.38 -6.00 -3.27
N ASP A 34 -9.30 -5.81 -4.59
CA ASP A 34 -8.16 -5.14 -5.24
C ASP A 34 -8.09 -3.65 -4.89
N LYS A 35 -9.24 -2.97 -4.82
CA LYS A 35 -9.31 -1.56 -4.35
C LYS A 35 -8.83 -1.39 -2.91
N LEU A 36 -9.12 -2.36 -2.03
CA LEU A 36 -8.65 -2.35 -0.65
C LEU A 36 -7.13 -2.57 -0.56
N ARG A 37 -6.56 -3.46 -1.38
CA ARG A 37 -5.10 -3.68 -1.44
C ARG A 37 -4.36 -2.44 -1.89
N HIS A 38 -4.80 -1.78 -2.97
CA HIS A 38 -4.12 -0.60 -3.49
C HIS A 38 -4.10 0.60 -2.52
N ARG A 39 -5.18 0.81 -1.75
CA ARG A 39 -5.18 1.87 -0.74
C ARG A 39 -4.21 1.59 0.40
N ASN A 40 -4.12 0.33 0.79
CA ASN A 40 -3.24 -0.10 1.88
C ASN A 40 -1.75 0.07 1.53
N ASP A 41 -1.37 -0.21 0.28
CA ASP A 41 0.03 -0.11 -0.16
C ASP A 41 0.56 1.33 -0.01
N TRP A 42 -0.20 2.33 -0.47
CA TRP A 42 0.19 3.74 -0.33
C TRP A 42 0.33 4.17 1.12
N GLN A 43 -0.61 3.76 1.99
CA GLN A 43 -0.56 4.05 3.41
C GLN A 43 0.68 3.42 4.07
N THR A 44 1.03 2.18 3.67
CA THR A 44 2.21 1.47 4.15
C THR A 44 3.50 2.21 3.76
N VAL A 45 3.60 2.67 2.50
CA VAL A 45 4.76 3.44 2.02
C VAL A 45 4.86 4.79 2.74
N GLN A 46 3.74 5.49 2.91
CA GLN A 46 3.72 6.77 3.62
C GLN A 46 4.15 6.63 5.08
N GLN A 47 3.65 5.59 5.75
CA GLN A 47 4.05 5.28 7.12
C GLN A 47 5.55 4.96 7.21
N ALA A 48 6.06 4.12 6.32
CA ALA A 48 7.49 3.78 6.28
C ALA A 48 8.38 5.02 6.09
N ILE A 49 7.99 5.95 5.20
CA ILE A 49 8.73 7.21 4.99
C ILE A 49 8.69 8.09 6.25
N ASN A 50 7.53 8.23 6.87
CA ASN A 50 7.34 9.08 8.06
C ASN A 50 8.02 8.52 9.32
N GLU A 51 8.26 7.21 9.38
CA GLU A 51 8.94 6.55 10.50
C GLU A 51 10.47 6.63 10.41
N LEU A 52 11.04 6.86 9.21
CA LEU A 52 12.50 6.94 8.99
C LEU A 52 13.25 7.83 9.98
N PRO A 53 12.86 9.09 10.24
CA PRO A 53 13.59 9.95 11.19
C PRO A 53 13.69 9.34 12.58
N PHE A 54 12.62 8.67 13.01
CA PHE A 54 12.54 8.01 14.31
C PHE A 54 13.41 6.75 14.34
N THR A 55 13.36 5.91 13.32
CA THR A 55 14.21 4.72 13.20
C THR A 55 15.70 5.09 13.16
N VAL A 56 16.07 6.14 12.42
CA VAL A 56 17.46 6.63 12.38
C VAL A 56 17.92 7.11 13.76
N ARG A 57 17.07 7.88 14.46
CA ARG A 57 17.36 8.31 15.84
C ARG A 57 17.58 7.14 16.78
N GLN A 58 16.76 6.10 16.69
CA GLN A 58 16.91 4.90 17.53
C GLN A 58 18.21 4.15 17.25
N ARG A 59 18.65 4.09 15.99
CA ARG A 59 19.91 3.45 15.61
C ARG A 59 21.13 4.31 16.01
N GLY A 60 20.98 5.63 16.11
CA GLY A 60 22.05 6.55 16.50
C GLY A 60 23.19 6.66 15.47
N VAL A 61 22.93 6.30 14.22
CA VAL A 61 23.90 6.37 13.11
C VAL A 61 23.32 7.16 11.95
N GLN A 62 24.17 7.84 11.19
CA GLN A 62 23.74 8.55 9.98
C GLN A 62 23.32 7.54 8.89
N VAL A 63 22.20 7.82 8.23
CA VAL A 63 21.68 7.05 7.10
C VAL A 63 21.54 7.95 5.88
N VAL A 64 21.84 7.42 4.70
CA VAL A 64 21.77 8.15 3.43
C VAL A 64 20.80 7.42 2.48
N LEU A 65 19.64 8.03 2.25
CA LEU A 65 18.65 7.51 1.31
C LEU A 65 19.14 7.74 -0.13
N GLY A 66 19.10 6.69 -0.95
CA GLY A 66 19.62 6.66 -2.32
C GLY A 66 20.75 5.64 -2.53
N SER A 67 21.43 5.22 -1.46
CA SER A 67 22.52 4.22 -1.51
C SER A 67 22.20 2.92 -0.77
N HIS A 68 21.32 3.00 0.22
CA HIS A 68 20.91 1.88 1.08
C HIS A 68 19.40 1.96 1.32
N THR A 69 18.62 1.67 0.28
CA THR A 69 17.15 1.63 0.36
C THR A 69 16.66 0.25 0.82
N ASP A 70 17.54 -0.74 0.85
CA ASP A 70 17.20 -2.17 1.04
C ASP A 70 16.62 -2.51 2.41
N ASP A 71 16.82 -1.64 3.39
CA ASP A 71 16.42 -1.84 4.79
C ASP A 71 15.01 -1.29 5.12
N ILE A 72 14.35 -0.65 4.15
CA ILE A 72 13.03 -0.04 4.35
C ILE A 72 11.95 -1.06 3.94
N PRO A 73 11.05 -1.46 4.86
CA PRO A 73 9.99 -2.40 4.54
C PRO A 73 8.96 -1.74 3.60
N LEU A 74 9.02 -2.11 2.32
CA LEU A 74 8.09 -1.63 1.29
C LEU A 74 7.23 -2.79 0.75
N PRO A 75 6.00 -2.52 0.29
CA PRO A 75 5.19 -3.53 -0.37
C PRO A 75 5.87 -4.07 -1.65
N GLN A 76 5.45 -5.24 -2.13
CA GLN A 76 6.06 -5.87 -3.29
C GLN A 76 6.02 -4.97 -4.54
N GLY A 77 7.18 -4.78 -5.17
CA GLY A 77 7.33 -3.96 -6.38
C GLY A 77 7.44 -2.45 -6.12
N TRP A 78 7.37 -2.00 -4.87
CA TRP A 78 7.58 -0.60 -4.50
C TRP A 78 9.05 -0.32 -4.20
N GLN A 79 9.53 0.83 -4.66
CA GLN A 79 10.91 1.26 -4.47
C GLN A 79 10.94 2.78 -4.22
N LEU A 80 11.91 3.19 -3.42
CA LEU A 80 12.19 4.60 -3.17
C LEU A 80 13.51 4.97 -3.85
N LYS A 81 13.49 6.03 -4.64
CA LYS A 81 14.67 6.56 -5.32
C LYS A 81 14.82 8.02 -4.95
N ALA A 82 15.97 8.37 -4.41
CA ALA A 82 16.34 9.75 -4.19
C ALA A 82 17.25 10.19 -5.35
N PRO A 83 16.83 11.13 -6.23
CA PRO A 83 17.68 11.62 -7.31
C PRO A 83 18.98 12.24 -6.80
N GLN A 84 18.91 12.85 -5.62
CA GLN A 84 20.05 13.33 -4.84
C GLN A 84 20.06 12.63 -3.48
N PRO A 85 21.24 12.34 -2.89
CA PRO A 85 21.30 11.68 -1.59
C PRO A 85 20.58 12.48 -0.51
N ILE A 86 19.61 11.87 0.17
CA ILE A 86 18.92 12.48 1.31
C ILE A 86 19.60 12.02 2.59
N TYR A 87 20.08 12.97 3.38
CA TYR A 87 20.81 12.70 4.61
C TYR A 87 19.89 12.72 5.82
N TYR A 88 19.91 11.62 6.57
CA TYR A 88 19.32 11.50 7.89
C TYR A 88 20.47 11.40 8.92
N LEU A 89 20.59 12.41 9.78
CA LEU A 89 21.62 12.49 10.81
C LEU A 89 21.30 11.54 11.97
N ALA A 90 22.32 11.14 12.73
CA ALA A 90 22.20 10.21 13.86
C ALA A 90 21.18 10.63 14.94
N ASN A 91 20.86 11.92 15.04
CA ASN A 91 19.85 12.45 15.96
C ASN A 91 18.41 12.41 15.38
N GLY A 92 18.23 11.84 14.19
CA GLY A 92 16.97 11.76 13.47
C GLY A 92 16.58 13.02 12.70
N ILE A 93 17.46 14.02 12.56
CA ILE A 93 17.20 15.17 11.70
C ILE A 93 17.42 14.77 10.24
N CYS A 94 16.43 15.02 9.41
CA CYS A 94 16.53 14.89 7.96
C CYS A 94 16.85 16.25 7.33
N LEU A 95 17.78 16.28 6.38
CA LEU A 95 18.18 17.53 5.68
C LEU A 95 17.22 17.93 4.55
N GLY A 96 16.21 17.12 4.26
CA GLY A 96 15.29 17.35 3.14
C GLY A 96 15.85 16.90 1.80
N GLY A 97 15.00 16.97 0.77
CA GLY A 97 15.34 16.63 -0.60
C GLY A 97 14.17 16.02 -1.37
N GLU A 98 14.40 15.66 -2.63
CA GLU A 98 13.39 15.04 -3.48
C GLU A 98 13.41 13.51 -3.34
N LEU A 99 12.23 12.92 -3.12
CA LEU A 99 12.05 11.48 -3.09
C LEU A 99 11.06 11.05 -4.18
N GLN A 100 11.48 10.11 -5.02
CA GLN A 100 10.65 9.50 -6.05
C GLN A 100 10.19 8.12 -5.58
N ILE A 101 8.89 7.89 -5.68
CA ILE A 101 8.23 6.63 -5.32
C ILE A 101 7.92 5.89 -6.62
N LEU A 102 8.48 4.70 -6.76
CA LEU A 102 8.29 3.84 -7.93
C LEU A 102 7.47 2.62 -7.55
N ALA A 103 6.55 2.21 -8.42
CA ALA A 103 5.84 0.93 -8.29
C ALA A 103 5.90 0.18 -9.63
N GLY A 104 6.46 -1.02 -9.61
CA GLY A 104 6.73 -1.81 -10.82
C GLY A 104 7.73 -1.13 -11.77
N GLY A 105 8.68 -0.36 -11.23
CA GLY A 105 9.70 0.36 -12.01
C GLY A 105 9.24 1.69 -12.64
N VAL A 106 7.97 2.05 -12.51
CA VAL A 106 7.44 3.33 -13.00
C VAL A 106 7.31 4.32 -11.84
N ILE A 107 7.77 5.56 -12.04
CA ILE A 107 7.59 6.64 -11.06
C ILE A 107 6.09 6.92 -10.93
N LYS A 108 5.54 6.68 -9.74
CA LYS A 108 4.16 6.96 -9.40
C LYS A 108 3.99 8.37 -8.85
N GLN A 109 4.93 8.82 -8.02
CA GLN A 109 4.87 10.13 -7.39
C GLN A 109 6.28 10.64 -7.07
N SER A 110 6.49 11.94 -7.20
CA SER A 110 7.67 12.63 -6.66
C SER A 110 7.22 13.58 -5.56
N ILE A 111 7.88 13.52 -4.41
CA ILE A 111 7.57 14.33 -3.24
C ILE A 111 8.80 15.13 -2.82
N GLN A 112 8.57 16.36 -2.38
CA GLN A 112 9.60 17.17 -1.73
C GLN A 112 9.49 16.95 -0.23
N LEU A 113 10.58 16.48 0.37
CA LEU A 113 10.69 16.26 1.80
C LEU A 113 11.32 17.48 2.45
N GLU A 114 10.58 18.09 3.38
CA GLU A 114 11.06 19.26 4.11
C GLU A 114 11.78 18.85 5.40
N SER A 115 12.94 19.48 5.64
CA SER A 115 13.63 19.43 6.92
C SER A 115 12.74 20.00 8.04
N PRO A 116 12.82 19.50 9.29
CA PRO A 116 13.78 18.51 9.81
C PRO A 116 13.22 17.08 9.88
N TYR A 117 11.94 16.88 9.57
CA TYR A 117 11.26 15.61 9.80
C TYR A 117 11.02 14.81 8.53
N CYS A 118 11.20 15.40 7.34
CA CYS A 118 10.97 14.73 6.06
C CYS A 118 9.65 13.95 6.03
N GLN A 119 8.60 14.60 6.55
CA GLN A 119 7.27 14.03 6.57
C GLN A 119 6.65 14.18 5.20
N TRP A 120 6.08 13.09 4.70
CA TRP A 120 5.25 13.16 3.52
C TRP A 120 3.88 13.72 3.88
N GLN A 121 3.72 15.02 3.61
CA GLN A 121 2.48 15.78 3.75
C GLN A 121 1.79 15.85 2.38
N GLY A 122 0.93 14.88 2.10
CA GLY A 122 0.15 14.83 0.86
C GLY A 122 -0.81 13.65 0.86
N ILE A 123 -1.96 13.81 0.20
CA ILE A 123 -2.87 12.69 -0.09
C ILE A 123 -2.40 12.05 -1.41
N PRO A 124 -2.28 10.71 -1.49
CA PRO A 124 -1.98 10.01 -2.75
C PRO A 124 -3.08 10.17 -3.81
#